data_AF-A0A9X0A6A7-F1
#
_entry.id   AF-A0A9X0A6A7-F1
#
_cell.length_a   1.000
_cell.length_b   1.000
_cell.length_c   1.000
_cell.angle_alpha   90.00
_cell.angle_beta   90.00
_cell.angle_gamma   90.00
#
_symmetry.space_group_name_H-M   'P 1'
#
loop_
_entity.id
_entity.type
_entity.pdbx_description
1 polymer ?
#
loop_
_entity_poly.entity_id
_entity_poly.type
_entity_poly.pdbx_seq_one_letter_code
_entity_poly.pdbx_strand_id
1 'polypeptide(L)'
;MKDGEGWDYNELKTSFQHCDRGRTGFIGNKEVNWRDLSRFLEKALSVVALGNSLRSEEKVSSKNCSRTIAAVKKHNSSLTTSTETQTSSDGNVGSLGRCSSKHNKSDFQRSPETKEPDPVKLTLRGRNIYLYPPDGYLDMDTSPHPPEEKLQLEWVELVYFTAAVVVLYDVSSHRQRHYTEHTDDIKSLCVHPDGVTVASGQVKGRGDDAKPHIRVWDSSSLETIYVIGVDYFEDAVFALAFSNKRSQGAYLASVEDNEYHTVTVWDWTRKKKIASARGNMDQVLAVSFSPFDSHQFVMCGKQHVSFWQLEDNKLKQSRGRMSKNHRPKYVSCIAFSTNGDVITGDTDGAICIWPEESNQVAEELGVRNAHSGSVYALLVLPNGVVLSGGGGESTVRAWSRGPKLVPTNVELKMPRDVSGVRCLALGNADHQQLYIGTVDNNIWCTSLAVGSDSPLVGAGAKLVKIMEVSNQVKLQAHESSNV
;
A
#
# COMPACT_ATOMS: atom_id res chain seq x y z
N MET A 1 12.38 -45.44 -7.12
CA MET A 1 12.14 -45.39 -8.58
C MET A 1 10.75 -44.82 -8.80
N LYS A 2 10.45 -44.35 -10.02
CA LYS A 2 9.13 -44.29 -10.70
C LYS A 2 7.85 -44.48 -9.85
N ASP A 3 6.82 -43.64 -9.94
CA ASP A 3 6.54 -42.44 -10.76
C ASP A 3 5.83 -41.41 -9.81
N GLY A 4 5.55 -40.14 -10.11
CA GLY A 4 5.03 -39.51 -11.32
C GLY A 4 3.54 -39.11 -11.21
N GLU A 5 2.98 -39.06 -10.00
CA GLU A 5 1.61 -38.58 -9.74
C GLU A 5 1.61 -37.16 -9.15
N GLY A 6 0.92 -36.24 -9.83
CA GLY A 6 0.55 -34.93 -9.30
C GLY A 6 -0.88 -34.96 -8.78
N TRP A 7 -1.10 -34.41 -7.58
CA TRP A 7 -2.40 -34.45 -6.89
C TRP A 7 -3.51 -33.76 -7.68
N ASP A 8 -4.64 -34.45 -7.93
CA ASP A 8 -5.81 -33.84 -8.56
C ASP A 8 -6.53 -32.93 -7.57
N TYR A 9 -6.65 -31.65 -7.93
CA TYR A 9 -7.40 -30.62 -7.22
C TYR A 9 -8.87 -31.02 -6.95
N ASN A 10 -9.45 -31.90 -7.77
CA ASN A 10 -10.82 -32.38 -7.59
C ASN A 10 -11.00 -33.34 -6.40
N GLU A 11 -9.98 -34.11 -6.01
CA GLU A 11 -10.05 -34.99 -4.82
C GLU A 11 -10.00 -34.20 -3.50
N LEU A 12 -9.21 -33.12 -3.48
CA LEU A 12 -9.24 -32.14 -2.39
C LEU A 12 -10.62 -31.48 -2.29
N LYS A 13 -11.24 -31.17 -3.44
CA LYS A 13 -12.53 -30.50 -3.53
C LYS A 13 -13.72 -31.36 -3.07
N THR A 14 -13.72 -32.67 -3.36
CA THR A 14 -14.75 -33.59 -2.84
C THR A 14 -14.57 -33.88 -1.35
N SER A 15 -13.32 -34.02 -0.89
CA SER A 15 -13.00 -34.19 0.54
C SER A 15 -13.56 -33.04 1.40
N PHE A 16 -13.53 -31.81 0.89
CA PHE A 16 -14.07 -30.61 1.55
C PHE A 16 -15.60 -30.63 1.75
N GLN A 17 -16.36 -31.45 1.02
CA GLN A 17 -17.83 -31.45 1.09
C GLN A 17 -18.43 -32.42 2.14
N HIS A 18 -17.64 -33.25 2.81
CA HIS A 18 -18.17 -34.32 3.69
C HIS A 18 -17.62 -34.36 5.14
N CYS A 19 -16.65 -33.52 5.51
CA CYS A 19 -16.04 -33.53 6.85
C CYS A 19 -16.52 -32.41 7.80
N ASP A 20 -17.84 -32.29 8.00
CA ASP A 20 -18.45 -31.30 8.93
C ASP A 20 -18.60 -31.81 10.39
N ARG A 21 -17.79 -32.80 10.79
CA ARG A 21 -17.75 -33.35 12.16
C ARG A 21 -16.31 -33.68 12.55
N GLY A 22 -15.82 -32.99 13.58
CA GLY A 22 -14.39 -32.98 13.95
C GLY A 22 -13.81 -34.36 14.30
N ARG A 23 -12.91 -34.83 13.44
CA ARG A 23 -11.92 -35.89 13.72
C ARG A 23 -10.57 -35.45 13.15
N THR A 24 -9.50 -35.93 13.76
CA THR A 24 -8.17 -35.93 13.14
C THR A 24 -8.16 -36.85 11.93
N GLY A 25 -7.23 -36.60 11.00
CA GLY A 25 -6.95 -37.48 9.86
C GLY A 25 -5.46 -37.55 9.62
N PHE A 26 -5.01 -38.56 8.88
CA PHE A 26 -3.58 -38.86 8.74
C PHE A 26 -3.06 -38.46 7.35
N ILE A 27 -1.87 -37.84 7.31
CA ILE A 27 -1.10 -37.67 6.08
C ILE A 27 0.14 -38.56 6.21
N GLY A 28 0.13 -39.70 5.52
CA GLY A 28 1.07 -40.79 5.79
C GLY A 28 1.01 -41.22 7.27
N ASN A 29 2.18 -41.39 7.90
CA ASN A 29 2.27 -41.82 9.30
C ASN A 29 2.19 -40.67 10.32
N LYS A 30 1.60 -39.51 9.98
CA LYS A 30 1.40 -38.38 10.92
C LYS A 30 -0.06 -38.02 11.05
N GLU A 31 -0.53 -37.93 12.29
CA GLU A 31 -1.84 -37.42 12.63
C GLU A 31 -1.89 -35.90 12.45
N VAL A 32 -2.96 -35.42 11.81
CA VAL A 32 -3.18 -34.00 11.49
C VAL A 32 -4.57 -33.59 12.00
N ASN A 33 -4.60 -32.50 12.76
CA ASN A 33 -5.84 -31.88 13.21
C ASN A 33 -6.36 -30.94 12.12
N TRP A 34 -7.49 -31.28 11.49
CA TRP A 34 -8.01 -30.50 10.36
C TRP A 34 -8.47 -29.08 10.72
N ARG A 35 -8.75 -28.79 12.00
CA ARG A 35 -8.96 -27.41 12.50
C ARG A 35 -7.72 -26.54 12.33
N ASP A 36 -6.54 -27.14 12.45
CA ASP A 36 -5.28 -26.41 12.28
C ASP A 36 -4.93 -26.27 10.80
N LEU A 37 -5.37 -27.19 9.92
CA LEU A 37 -5.16 -27.07 8.48
C LEU A 37 -6.03 -25.97 7.84
N SER A 38 -7.29 -25.79 8.26
CA SER A 38 -8.10 -24.65 7.80
C SER A 38 -7.46 -23.33 8.24
N ARG A 39 -7.05 -23.24 9.52
CA ARG A 39 -6.28 -22.12 10.08
C ARG A 39 -4.91 -21.90 9.40
N PHE A 40 -4.34 -22.93 8.76
CA PHE A 40 -3.08 -22.84 8.01
C PHE A 40 -3.27 -22.23 6.61
N LEU A 41 -4.38 -22.55 5.94
CA LEU A 41 -4.77 -21.94 4.65
C LEU A 41 -5.35 -20.52 4.83
N GLU A 42 -5.93 -20.24 6.01
CA GLU A 42 -6.43 -18.91 6.38
C GLU A 42 -5.31 -17.90 6.68
N LYS A 43 -4.04 -18.30 6.78
CA LYS A 43 -2.92 -17.38 7.08
C LYS A 43 -2.90 -16.17 6.13
N ALA A 44 -2.88 -14.97 6.72
CA ALA A 44 -3.08 -13.73 5.99
C ALA A 44 -1.78 -13.20 5.39
N LEU A 45 -1.61 -13.34 4.08
CA LEU A 45 -0.73 -12.46 3.30
C LEU A 45 -1.39 -11.09 3.18
N SER A 46 -1.36 -10.28 4.24
CA SER A 46 -1.52 -8.84 4.12
C SER A 46 -0.21 -8.24 3.60
N VAL A 47 0.04 -8.41 2.30
CA VAL A 47 1.11 -7.67 1.61
C VAL A 47 0.72 -6.19 1.65
N VAL A 48 1.47 -5.38 2.37
CA VAL A 48 1.29 -3.92 2.42
C VAL A 48 2.59 -3.26 1.97
N ALA A 49 2.50 -2.28 1.07
CA ALA A 49 3.65 -1.48 0.71
C ALA A 49 3.91 -0.43 1.80
N LEU A 50 5.16 -0.38 2.29
CA LEU A 50 5.71 0.81 2.91
C LEU A 50 6.12 1.80 1.82
N GLY A 51 6.27 3.06 2.21
CA GLY A 51 6.81 4.10 1.35
C GLY A 51 6.83 5.41 2.08
N ASN A 52 8.02 6.01 2.15
CA ASN A 52 8.29 7.15 3.00
C ASN A 52 7.82 8.44 2.30
N SER A 53 6.61 8.90 2.61
CA SER A 53 6.03 10.12 2.01
C SER A 53 6.21 11.34 2.93
N LEU A 54 7.46 11.58 3.33
CA LEU A 54 7.86 12.80 4.05
C LEU A 54 8.00 13.97 3.08
N ARG A 55 6.86 14.46 2.55
CA ARG A 55 6.81 15.84 2.07
C ARG A 55 7.14 16.76 3.23
N SER A 56 8.24 17.49 3.11
CA SER A 56 8.61 18.55 4.04
C SER A 56 7.60 19.70 3.95
N GLU A 57 6.56 19.66 4.78
CA GLU A 57 5.80 20.87 5.12
C GLU A 57 6.71 21.80 5.91
N GLU A 58 7.47 22.63 5.19
CA GLU A 58 8.14 23.78 5.80
C GLU A 58 7.11 24.65 6.50
N LYS A 59 7.22 24.75 7.82
CA LYS A 59 6.45 25.71 8.62
C LYS A 59 6.96 27.12 8.36
N VAL A 60 6.60 27.69 7.21
CA VAL A 60 6.73 29.12 6.94
C VAL A 60 5.83 29.86 7.92
N SER A 61 6.42 30.22 9.06
CA SER A 61 5.77 30.93 10.15
C SER A 61 5.19 32.24 9.63
N SER A 62 3.86 32.35 9.62
CA SER A 62 3.13 33.49 9.04
C SER A 62 3.13 34.74 9.95
N LYS A 63 4.32 35.20 10.32
CA LYS A 63 4.58 36.47 11.04
C LYS A 63 5.88 37.10 10.54
N ASN A 64 5.85 38.43 10.35
CA ASN A 64 6.96 39.29 9.95
C ASN A 64 7.43 39.21 8.47
N CYS A 65 6.52 39.49 7.52
CA CYS A 65 6.93 40.02 6.20
C CYS A 65 5.98 41.11 5.66
N SER A 66 5.44 41.95 6.56
CA SER A 66 4.47 43.01 6.26
C SER A 66 5.13 44.38 6.02
N ARG A 67 6.09 44.44 5.09
CA ARG A 67 6.62 45.67 4.45
C ARG A 67 7.38 45.33 3.16
N THR A 68 7.54 46.33 2.28
CA THR A 68 8.42 46.30 1.09
C THR A 68 7.95 45.52 -0.15
N ILE A 69 6.63 45.42 -0.41
CA ILE A 69 6.10 45.30 -1.79
C ILE A 69 5.06 46.40 -2.00
N ALA A 70 5.54 47.61 -2.29
CA ALA A 70 4.72 48.80 -2.52
C ALA A 70 5.33 49.74 -3.59
N ALA A 71 5.99 49.17 -4.59
CA ALA A 71 6.49 49.85 -5.78
C ALA A 71 6.32 48.92 -7.00
N VAL A 72 6.51 49.44 -8.22
CA VAL A 72 6.40 48.67 -9.48
C VAL A 72 5.00 48.08 -9.75
N LYS A 73 3.96 48.94 -9.71
CA LYS A 73 2.69 48.68 -10.43
C LYS A 73 1.97 49.96 -10.89
N LYS A 74 2.71 50.81 -11.61
CA LYS A 74 2.20 51.87 -12.51
C LYS A 74 3.03 51.83 -13.80
N HIS A 75 2.40 52.20 -14.92
CA HIS A 75 2.87 52.02 -16.32
C HIS A 75 2.77 50.58 -16.86
N ASN A 76 1.58 50.20 -17.33
CA ASN A 76 1.29 50.13 -18.78
C ASN A 76 -0.15 49.65 -19.03
N SER A 77 -0.98 50.53 -19.60
CA SER A 77 -2.37 50.22 -19.95
C SER A 77 -2.85 51.17 -21.06
N SER A 78 -2.76 50.74 -22.32
CA SER A 78 -3.24 51.45 -23.50
C SER A 78 -3.42 50.45 -24.64
N LEU A 79 -4.51 50.56 -25.42
CA LEU A 79 -4.76 49.88 -26.71
C LEU A 79 -4.81 48.34 -26.60
N THR A 80 -5.94 47.60 -26.53
CA THR A 80 -7.26 47.63 -27.19
C THR A 80 -7.28 47.28 -28.69
N THR A 81 -8.06 46.23 -29.03
CA THR A 81 -8.68 45.90 -30.34
C THR A 81 -7.77 45.64 -31.56
N SER A 82 -8.08 44.72 -32.50
CA SER A 82 -9.11 43.67 -32.61
C SER A 82 -8.80 42.71 -33.79
N THR A 83 -9.67 41.71 -34.06
CA THR A 83 -10.10 41.15 -35.37
C THR A 83 -9.25 41.42 -36.65
N GLU A 84 -9.02 40.49 -37.60
CA GLU A 84 -9.66 39.20 -37.87
C GLU A 84 -8.89 38.30 -38.88
N THR A 85 -9.37 37.06 -39.02
CA THR A 85 -9.23 35.99 -40.06
C THR A 85 -8.51 36.18 -41.42
N GLN A 86 -8.10 35.00 -41.98
CA GLN A 86 -7.99 34.64 -43.42
C GLN A 86 -6.79 35.23 -44.22
N THR A 87 -6.23 34.62 -45.29
CA THR A 87 -6.11 33.21 -45.80
C THR A 87 -5.07 33.21 -46.95
N SER A 88 -4.43 32.05 -47.23
CA SER A 88 -3.79 31.67 -48.53
C SER A 88 -2.64 32.56 -49.08
N SER A 89 -1.75 32.11 -49.97
CA SER A 89 -1.27 30.75 -50.36
C SER A 89 0.02 30.89 -51.19
N ASP A 90 0.67 29.74 -51.51
CA ASP A 90 1.63 29.55 -52.62
C ASP A 90 2.98 30.30 -52.57
N GLY A 91 3.91 29.98 -53.49
CA GLY A 91 5.02 30.91 -53.80
C GLY A 91 6.47 30.41 -53.96
N ASN A 92 6.73 29.10 -54.13
CA ASN A 92 7.87 28.50 -54.86
C ASN A 92 9.27 29.24 -54.97
N VAL A 93 10.33 28.54 -54.53
CA VAL A 93 11.68 28.45 -55.20
C VAL A 93 12.62 29.68 -55.25
N GLY A 94 13.93 29.43 -55.04
CA GLY A 94 15.06 30.31 -55.45
C GLY A 94 15.90 30.87 -54.29
N SER A 95 16.93 30.18 -53.79
CA SER A 95 18.28 30.01 -54.37
C SER A 95 19.28 31.18 -54.16
N LEU A 96 20.07 31.06 -53.09
CA LEU A 96 21.54 31.24 -53.03
C LEU A 96 22.24 32.41 -53.77
N GLY A 97 22.98 33.24 -53.02
CA GLY A 97 24.00 34.19 -53.52
C GLY A 97 24.07 35.45 -52.66
N ARG A 98 24.85 35.58 -51.58
CA ARG A 98 26.31 35.40 -51.40
C ARG A 98 27.16 36.40 -52.19
N CYS A 99 27.47 37.56 -51.60
CA CYS A 99 28.88 37.96 -51.36
C CYS A 99 29.07 39.18 -50.44
N SER A 100 30.22 39.21 -49.80
CA SER A 100 30.74 40.21 -48.85
C SER A 100 31.13 41.56 -49.46
N SER A 101 31.19 42.60 -48.63
CA SER A 101 32.16 43.69 -48.79
C SER A 101 33.04 43.87 -47.54
N LYS A 102 34.29 44.27 -47.76
CA LYS A 102 35.20 44.90 -46.78
C LYS A 102 35.29 46.40 -47.17
N HIS A 103 35.79 47.36 -46.42
CA HIS A 103 36.52 47.44 -45.13
C HIS A 103 36.13 48.80 -44.48
N ASN A 104 36.38 48.99 -43.19
CA ASN A 104 37.37 49.99 -42.72
C ASN A 104 37.61 49.90 -41.21
N LYS A 105 38.77 50.41 -40.78
CA LYS A 105 39.12 50.64 -39.38
C LYS A 105 38.97 52.12 -39.05
N SER A 106 38.58 52.41 -37.82
CA SER A 106 38.89 53.65 -37.11
C SER A 106 39.32 53.28 -35.70
N ASP A 107 40.26 54.02 -35.12
CA ASP A 107 40.97 53.61 -33.91
C ASP A 107 40.09 53.66 -32.66
N PHE A 108 40.38 52.76 -31.71
CA PHE A 108 39.92 52.86 -30.32
C PHE A 108 41.12 52.72 -29.39
N GLN A 109 41.12 53.53 -28.32
CA GLN A 109 42.26 53.65 -27.43
C GLN A 109 42.43 52.39 -26.54
N ARG A 110 43.69 52.12 -26.17
CA ARG A 110 44.08 50.96 -25.36
C ARG A 110 43.60 51.15 -23.91
N SER A 111 42.58 50.40 -23.51
CA SER A 111 42.15 50.26 -22.11
C SER A 111 43.25 49.57 -21.27
N PRO A 112 43.26 49.77 -19.93
CA PRO A 112 44.28 49.18 -19.06
C PRO A 112 44.21 47.65 -19.04
N GLU A 113 45.34 47.03 -18.67
CA GLU A 113 45.50 45.58 -18.63
C GLU A 113 44.60 44.96 -17.56
N THR A 114 43.48 44.37 -18.00
CA THR A 114 42.72 43.40 -17.20
C THR A 114 43.61 42.18 -17.00
N LYS A 115 44.04 41.93 -15.75
CA LYS A 115 44.69 40.67 -15.39
C LYS A 115 43.71 39.52 -15.66
N GLU A 116 44.07 38.60 -16.55
CA GLU A 116 43.35 37.33 -16.69
C GLU A 116 43.39 36.57 -15.35
N PRO A 117 42.30 35.88 -14.96
CA PRO A 117 42.24 35.13 -13.71
C PRO A 117 43.22 33.94 -13.73
N ASP A 118 44.03 33.79 -12.67
CA ASP A 118 44.94 32.65 -12.52
C ASP A 118 44.15 31.33 -12.53
N PRO A 119 44.49 30.36 -13.42
CA PRO A 119 43.70 29.15 -13.58
C PRO A 119 43.82 28.18 -12.40
N VAL A 120 42.69 27.69 -11.94
CA VAL A 120 42.59 26.66 -10.89
C VAL A 120 43.19 25.35 -11.41
N LYS A 121 44.30 24.94 -10.80
CA LYS A 121 45.07 23.75 -11.18
C LYS A 121 44.59 22.51 -10.43
N LEU A 122 43.88 21.62 -11.13
CA LEU A 122 43.56 20.27 -10.68
C LEU A 122 44.64 19.28 -11.11
N THR A 123 44.94 18.26 -10.29
CA THR A 123 45.91 17.20 -10.64
C THR A 123 45.22 15.85 -10.62
N LEU A 124 44.92 15.30 -11.79
CA LEU A 124 44.23 14.02 -11.95
C LEU A 124 45.20 12.95 -12.44
N ARG A 125 45.45 11.94 -11.58
CA ARG A 125 46.39 10.82 -11.84
C ARG A 125 47.77 11.28 -12.34
N GLY A 126 48.31 12.33 -11.72
CA GLY A 126 49.62 12.92 -12.06
C GLY A 126 49.62 13.88 -13.26
N ARG A 127 48.49 14.04 -13.97
CA ARG A 127 48.35 15.04 -15.05
C ARG A 127 47.71 16.31 -14.53
N ASN A 128 48.34 17.46 -14.79
CA ASN A 128 47.78 18.77 -14.48
C ASN A 128 46.67 19.12 -15.49
N ILE A 129 45.56 19.64 -14.98
CA ILE A 129 44.44 20.21 -15.75
C ILE A 129 44.18 21.60 -15.17
N TYR A 130 43.96 22.58 -16.04
CA TYR A 130 43.82 23.99 -15.68
C TYR A 130 42.40 24.43 -16.05
N LEU A 131 41.66 24.97 -15.06
CA LEU A 131 40.31 25.50 -15.23
C LEU A 131 40.33 27.01 -15.03
N TYR A 132 39.80 27.75 -16.00
CA TYR A 132 39.67 29.21 -15.91
C TYR A 132 38.26 29.54 -15.39
N PRO A 133 38.12 30.19 -14.23
CA PRO A 133 36.82 30.68 -13.77
C PRO A 133 36.37 31.88 -14.62
N PRO A 134 35.06 32.12 -14.79
CA PRO A 134 34.58 33.35 -15.42
C PRO A 134 34.97 34.60 -14.61
N ASP A 135 35.29 35.70 -15.29
CA ASP A 135 35.93 36.89 -14.67
C ASP A 135 35.16 37.50 -13.49
N GLY A 136 33.84 37.29 -13.41
CA GLY A 136 32.99 37.77 -12.32
C GLY A 136 33.03 36.97 -11.01
N TYR A 137 33.84 35.90 -10.91
CA TYR A 137 33.86 34.99 -9.74
C TYR A 137 35.00 35.23 -8.74
N LEU A 138 35.85 36.24 -8.96
CA LEU A 138 37.13 36.38 -8.24
C LEU A 138 37.05 36.80 -6.77
N ASP A 139 36.01 37.54 -6.37
CA ASP A 139 35.89 38.13 -5.02
C ASP A 139 34.80 37.46 -4.14
N MET A 140 34.30 36.27 -4.51
CA MET A 140 33.35 35.52 -3.68
C MET A 140 34.06 34.48 -2.79
N ASP A 141 33.54 34.29 -1.57
CA ASP A 141 33.92 33.14 -0.75
C ASP A 141 33.33 31.86 -1.38
N THR A 142 34.16 31.14 -2.14
CA THR A 142 33.77 29.89 -2.81
C THR A 142 33.98 28.66 -1.92
N SER A 143 33.95 28.80 -0.59
CA SER A 143 33.98 27.63 0.30
C SER A 143 32.74 26.75 0.04
N PRO A 144 32.90 25.46 -0.29
CA PRO A 144 31.79 24.63 -0.75
C PRO A 144 30.86 24.29 0.43
N HIS A 145 29.77 25.04 0.54
CA HIS A 145 28.67 24.68 1.43
C HIS A 145 28.12 23.30 1.03
N PRO A 146 27.80 22.42 1.99
CA PRO A 146 27.10 21.18 1.68
C PRO A 146 25.74 21.51 1.06
N PRO A 147 25.25 20.74 0.08
CA PRO A 147 23.95 20.99 -0.54
C PRO A 147 22.85 20.94 0.52
N GLU A 148 21.92 21.90 0.46
CA GLU A 148 20.78 21.99 1.37
C GLU A 148 19.83 20.78 1.16
N GLU A 149 19.71 20.32 -0.08
CA GLU A 149 19.02 19.08 -0.44
C GLU A 149 19.84 17.84 -0.04
N LYS A 150 19.26 17.01 0.83
CA LYS A 150 19.76 15.68 1.14
C LYS A 150 19.03 14.64 0.30
N LEU A 151 19.77 13.80 -0.42
CA LEU A 151 19.21 12.67 -1.15
C LEU A 151 18.59 11.68 -0.16
N GLN A 152 17.26 11.63 -0.13
CA GLN A 152 16.48 10.62 0.60
C GLN A 152 16.10 9.51 -0.38
N LEU A 153 16.37 8.26 -0.01
CA LEU A 153 16.12 7.11 -0.88
C LEU A 153 14.66 6.66 -0.76
N GLU A 154 13.89 6.86 -1.83
CA GLU A 154 12.53 6.36 -1.97
C GLU A 154 12.53 4.88 -2.37
N TRP A 155 12.60 4.00 -1.37
CA TRP A 155 12.37 2.56 -1.54
C TRP A 155 10.93 2.17 -1.16
N VAL A 156 10.36 1.26 -1.95
CA VAL A 156 9.07 0.61 -1.68
C VAL A 156 9.36 -0.79 -1.15
N GLU A 157 9.27 -0.97 0.16
CA GLU A 157 9.36 -2.28 0.80
C GLU A 157 7.97 -2.92 0.90
N LEU A 158 7.86 -4.18 0.49
CA LEU A 158 6.67 -5.00 0.73
C LEU A 158 6.79 -5.66 2.09
N VAL A 159 5.82 -5.43 2.97
CA VAL A 159 5.75 -6.04 4.30
C VAL A 159 4.70 -7.13 4.28
N TYR A 160 5.08 -8.30 4.80
CA TYR A 160 4.23 -9.47 5.02
C TYR A 160 4.82 -10.29 6.17
N PHE A 161 4.13 -11.32 6.66
CA PHE A 161 4.65 -12.16 7.75
C PHE A 161 4.59 -13.65 7.41
N THR A 162 5.46 -14.42 8.06
CA THR A 162 5.47 -15.89 8.02
C THR A 162 5.92 -16.45 9.36
N ALA A 163 5.12 -17.35 9.93
CA ALA A 163 5.25 -17.78 11.33
C ALA A 163 5.41 -16.59 12.30
N ALA A 164 6.46 -16.58 13.13
CA ALA A 164 6.76 -15.52 14.09
C ALA A 164 7.59 -14.34 13.52
N VAL A 165 7.78 -14.27 12.20
CA VAL A 165 8.66 -13.28 11.56
C VAL A 165 7.86 -12.37 10.63
N VAL A 166 8.02 -11.05 10.77
CA VAL A 166 7.65 -10.09 9.72
C VAL A 166 8.86 -9.91 8.80
N VAL A 167 8.62 -9.97 7.49
CA VAL A 167 9.63 -9.72 6.46
C VAL A 167 9.30 -8.40 5.77
N LEU A 168 10.32 -7.55 5.62
CA LEU A 168 10.28 -6.36 4.80
C LEU A 168 11.14 -6.65 3.57
N TYR A 169 10.57 -6.51 2.37
CA TYR A 169 11.24 -6.85 1.13
C TYR A 169 11.36 -5.63 0.21
N ASP A 170 12.58 -5.14 0.02
CA ASP A 170 12.87 -4.09 -0.96
C ASP A 170 12.85 -4.69 -2.37
N VAL A 171 11.86 -4.27 -3.15
CA VAL A 171 11.66 -4.70 -4.55
C VAL A 171 12.78 -4.20 -5.47
N SER A 172 13.45 -3.09 -5.12
CA SER A 172 14.46 -2.45 -5.97
C SER A 172 15.85 -3.10 -5.84
N SER A 173 16.27 -3.49 -4.64
CA SER A 173 17.54 -4.21 -4.41
C SER A 173 17.40 -5.72 -4.24
N HIS A 174 16.16 -6.24 -4.27
CA HIS A 174 15.80 -7.64 -3.98
C HIS A 174 16.32 -8.16 -2.63
N ARG A 175 16.29 -7.28 -1.60
CA ARG A 175 16.78 -7.60 -0.24
C ARG A 175 15.63 -7.81 0.75
N GLN A 176 15.88 -8.67 1.73
CA GLN A 176 14.98 -8.90 2.86
C GLN A 176 15.58 -8.35 4.15
N ARG A 177 14.75 -7.68 4.94
CA ARG A 177 15.00 -7.34 6.34
C ARG A 177 13.96 -8.07 7.20
N HIS A 178 14.32 -8.45 8.41
CA HIS A 178 13.51 -9.35 9.23
C HIS A 178 13.28 -8.74 10.61
N TYR A 179 12.03 -8.75 11.05
CA TYR A 179 11.60 -8.39 12.39
C TYR A 179 11.14 -9.66 13.11
N THR A 180 11.96 -10.13 14.06
CA THR A 180 11.90 -11.47 14.67
C THR A 180 11.53 -11.43 16.16
N GLU A 181 10.91 -10.34 16.61
CA GLU A 181 10.61 -10.07 18.02
C GLU A 181 9.35 -10.79 18.55
N HIS A 182 8.53 -11.40 17.68
CA HIS A 182 7.39 -12.21 18.12
C HIS A 182 7.87 -13.61 18.55
N THR A 183 7.20 -14.17 19.56
CA THR A 183 7.56 -15.47 20.15
C THR A 183 6.71 -16.62 19.62
N ASP A 184 5.59 -16.35 18.95
CA ASP A 184 4.76 -17.35 18.27
C ASP A 184 4.11 -16.78 16.99
N ASP A 185 3.27 -17.58 16.33
CA ASP A 185 2.65 -17.37 15.02
C ASP A 185 1.90 -16.02 14.94
N ILE A 186 2.43 -15.09 14.13
CA ILE A 186 1.78 -13.80 13.83
C ILE A 186 0.46 -14.09 13.09
N LYS A 187 -0.60 -13.34 13.44
CA LYS A 187 -1.93 -13.45 12.84
C LYS A 187 -2.37 -12.18 12.12
N SER A 188 -1.90 -11.02 12.59
CA SER A 188 -2.27 -9.71 12.05
C SER A 188 -1.07 -8.80 11.86
N LEU A 189 -1.15 -7.95 10.82
CA LEU A 189 -0.16 -6.96 10.44
C LEU A 189 -0.88 -5.78 9.78
N CYS A 190 -0.62 -4.55 10.24
CA CYS A 190 -1.07 -3.33 9.57
C CYS A 190 -0.02 -2.21 9.66
N VAL A 191 -0.02 -1.32 8.65
CA VAL A 191 0.89 -0.18 8.54
C VAL A 191 0.16 1.09 8.96
N HIS A 192 0.87 1.97 9.66
CA HIS A 192 0.38 3.27 10.12
C HIS A 192 0.37 4.31 8.98
N PRO A 193 -0.49 5.34 8.99
CA PRO A 193 -0.59 6.30 7.88
C PRO A 193 0.62 7.23 7.64
N ASP A 194 1.69 7.10 8.43
CA ASP A 194 3.00 7.71 8.16
C ASP A 194 3.80 6.93 7.09
N GLY A 195 3.47 5.66 6.85
CA GLY A 195 4.20 4.78 5.95
C GLY A 195 5.50 4.21 6.53
N VAL A 196 5.71 4.30 7.85
CA VAL A 196 6.93 3.89 8.57
C VAL A 196 6.63 3.09 9.84
N THR A 197 5.64 3.47 10.65
CA THR A 197 5.27 2.72 11.86
C THR A 197 4.43 1.50 11.49
N VAL A 198 4.69 0.35 12.11
CA VAL A 198 3.99 -0.91 11.81
C VAL A 198 3.47 -1.55 13.09
N ALA A 199 2.25 -2.08 13.07
CA ALA A 199 1.67 -2.88 14.15
C ALA A 199 1.47 -4.34 13.71
N SER A 200 1.72 -5.26 14.63
CA SER A 200 1.69 -6.70 14.38
C SER A 200 1.24 -7.45 15.63
N GLY A 201 0.39 -8.46 15.48
CA GLY A 201 -0.23 -9.19 16.58
C GLY A 201 -0.03 -10.71 16.49
N GLN A 202 0.39 -11.32 17.60
CA GLN A 202 0.63 -12.76 17.69
C GLN A 202 -0.49 -13.55 18.38
N VAL A 203 -0.45 -14.87 18.21
CA VAL A 203 -1.19 -15.86 19.00
C VAL A 203 -0.54 -16.12 20.36
N LYS A 204 -1.29 -16.70 21.27
CA LYS A 204 -0.79 -17.38 22.48
C LYS A 204 -0.02 -18.63 22.11
N GLY A 205 1.28 -18.63 22.43
CA GLY A 205 2.17 -19.76 22.22
C GLY A 205 2.19 -20.76 23.36
N ARG A 206 3.17 -21.67 23.30
CA ARG A 206 3.32 -22.78 24.24
C ARG A 206 4.26 -22.47 25.41
N GLY A 207 3.85 -21.57 26.28
CA GLY A 207 4.53 -21.23 27.53
C GLY A 207 4.04 -19.92 28.15
N ASP A 208 4.36 -19.68 29.42
CA ASP A 208 3.91 -18.48 30.15
C ASP A 208 4.52 -17.17 29.57
N ASP A 209 5.67 -17.26 28.91
CA ASP A 209 6.32 -16.14 28.22
C ASP A 209 5.67 -15.81 26.86
N ALA A 210 4.98 -16.77 26.23
CA ALA A 210 4.45 -16.66 24.88
C ALA A 210 3.03 -16.05 24.84
N LYS A 211 2.79 -14.99 25.62
CA LYS A 211 1.47 -14.37 25.75
C LYS A 211 1.03 -13.67 24.45
N PRO A 212 -0.25 -13.70 24.08
CA PRO A 212 -0.75 -12.94 22.93
C PRO A 212 -0.63 -11.43 23.22
N HIS A 213 -0.07 -10.70 22.26
CA HIS A 213 0.17 -9.27 22.40
C HIS A 213 0.29 -8.60 21.02
N ILE A 214 0.26 -7.26 21.02
CA ILE A 214 0.58 -6.42 19.87
C ILE A 214 1.98 -5.85 20.07
N ARG A 215 2.81 -5.88 19.03
CA ARG A 215 4.01 -5.04 18.94
C ARG A 215 3.81 -3.95 17.90
N VAL A 216 4.13 -2.71 18.28
CA VAL A 216 4.25 -1.54 17.41
C VAL A 216 5.74 -1.22 17.30
N TRP A 217 6.25 -1.11 16.08
CA TRP A 217 7.67 -1.02 15.76
C TRP A 217 7.94 -0.08 14.58
N ASP A 218 9.17 0.43 14.51
CA ASP A 218 9.63 1.29 13.42
C ASP A 218 10.19 0.43 12.28
N SER A 219 9.69 0.61 11.05
CA SER A 219 10.20 -0.18 9.91
C SER A 219 11.60 0.22 9.45
N SER A 220 12.09 1.41 9.77
CA SER A 220 13.45 1.83 9.39
C SER A 220 14.50 1.17 10.30
N SER A 221 14.36 1.28 11.63
CA SER A 221 15.30 0.68 12.60
C SER A 221 15.00 -0.77 12.97
N LEU A 222 13.77 -1.24 12.74
CA LEU A 222 13.25 -2.55 13.18
C LEU A 222 13.13 -2.71 14.71
N GLU A 223 13.17 -1.61 15.46
CA GLU A 223 13.06 -1.61 16.92
C GLU A 223 11.59 -1.64 17.37
N THR A 224 11.27 -2.42 18.41
CA THR A 224 9.96 -2.33 19.09
C THR A 224 9.83 -1.00 19.83
N ILE A 225 8.92 -0.14 19.37
CA ILE A 225 8.56 1.11 20.05
C ILE A 225 7.71 0.78 21.28
N TYR A 226 6.67 -0.05 21.10
CA TYR A 226 5.73 -0.43 22.15
C TYR A 226 5.26 -1.87 22.05
N VAL A 227 5.10 -2.51 23.20
CA VAL A 227 4.32 -3.76 23.37
C VAL A 227 3.01 -3.39 24.08
N ILE A 228 1.88 -3.87 23.57
CA ILE A 228 0.52 -3.51 23.99
C ILE A 228 -0.31 -4.78 24.21
N GLY A 229 -1.09 -4.79 25.30
CA GLY A 229 -2.08 -5.85 25.58
C GLY A 229 -1.51 -7.16 26.15
N VAL A 230 -0.26 -7.17 26.62
CA VAL A 230 0.26 -8.25 27.48
C VAL A 230 -0.65 -8.41 28.69
N ASP A 231 -1.00 -9.66 29.04
CA ASP A 231 -1.96 -10.00 30.10
C ASP A 231 -3.36 -9.37 29.94
N TYR A 232 -3.72 -8.94 28.72
CA TYR A 232 -5.07 -8.50 28.36
C TYR A 232 -5.75 -9.42 27.34
N PHE A 233 -5.01 -9.92 26.35
CA PHE A 233 -5.52 -10.90 25.40
C PHE A 233 -5.42 -12.32 25.98
N GLU A 234 -6.38 -13.19 25.67
CA GLU A 234 -6.53 -14.55 26.17
C GLU A 234 -6.12 -15.63 25.16
N ASP A 235 -6.35 -15.40 23.84
CA ASP A 235 -6.04 -16.34 22.75
C ASP A 235 -5.17 -15.71 21.63
N ALA A 236 -5.72 -14.90 20.72
CA ALA A 236 -4.96 -14.39 19.56
C ALA A 236 -5.40 -13.01 19.08
N VAL A 237 -4.45 -12.16 18.65
CA VAL A 237 -4.78 -10.88 18.00
C VAL A 237 -5.02 -11.11 16.51
N PHE A 238 -6.26 -11.47 16.16
CA PHE A 238 -6.64 -11.90 14.81
C PHE A 238 -6.58 -10.79 13.75
N ALA A 239 -6.98 -9.56 14.08
CA ALA A 239 -6.96 -8.44 13.12
C ALA A 239 -6.58 -7.11 13.78
N LEU A 240 -5.91 -6.25 13.00
CA LEU A 240 -5.42 -4.93 13.42
C LEU A 240 -5.69 -3.89 12.32
N ALA A 241 -6.04 -2.67 12.71
CA ALA A 241 -6.08 -1.51 11.82
C ALA A 241 -5.77 -0.22 12.59
N PHE A 242 -4.95 0.67 12.03
CA PHE A 242 -4.79 2.03 12.53
C PHE A 242 -5.91 2.95 12.02
N SER A 243 -6.20 4.01 12.76
CA SER A 243 -7.07 5.09 12.27
C SER A 243 -6.42 5.87 11.14
N ASN A 244 -7.20 6.69 10.44
CA ASN A 244 -6.78 7.34 9.20
C ASN A 244 -5.72 8.45 9.38
N LYS A 245 -5.12 8.86 8.25
CA LYS A 245 -4.10 9.93 8.17
C LYS A 245 -4.59 11.28 8.71
N ARG A 246 -5.89 11.59 8.61
CA ARG A 246 -6.49 12.82 9.16
C ARG A 246 -6.35 12.90 10.68
N SER A 247 -6.40 11.75 11.36
CA SER A 247 -6.11 11.61 12.80
C SER A 247 -4.65 11.33 13.15
N GLN A 248 -3.74 11.38 12.18
CA GLN A 248 -2.35 10.91 12.32
C GLN A 248 -2.24 9.50 12.93
N GLY A 249 -3.20 8.62 12.58
CA GLY A 249 -3.30 7.25 13.08
C GLY A 249 -3.34 7.08 14.60
N ALA A 250 -3.78 8.10 15.35
CA ALA A 250 -3.76 8.15 16.81
C ALA A 250 -4.45 6.97 17.53
N TYR A 251 -5.32 6.22 16.84
CA TYR A 251 -5.98 5.03 17.37
C TYR A 251 -5.53 3.76 16.64
N LEU A 252 -5.40 2.67 17.40
CA LEU A 252 -5.22 1.32 16.89
C LEU A 252 -6.42 0.48 17.33
N ALA A 253 -7.12 -0.16 16.41
CA ALA A 253 -8.14 -1.17 16.71
C ALA A 253 -7.53 -2.57 16.63
N SER A 254 -7.92 -3.43 17.56
CA SER A 254 -7.56 -4.85 17.60
C SER A 254 -8.80 -5.72 17.80
N VAL A 255 -8.89 -6.81 17.05
CA VAL A 255 -9.91 -7.86 17.18
C VAL A 255 -9.25 -9.15 17.65
N GLU A 256 -9.84 -9.81 18.63
CA GLU A 256 -9.34 -11.05 19.22
C GLU A 256 -10.02 -12.32 18.62
N ASP A 257 -9.33 -13.47 18.57
CA ASP A 257 -9.91 -14.80 18.24
C ASP A 257 -10.60 -15.47 19.44
N ASN A 258 -11.32 -14.69 20.27
CA ASN A 258 -12.08 -15.20 21.42
C ASN A 258 -13.57 -15.43 21.08
N GLU A 259 -14.34 -16.05 21.99
CA GLU A 259 -15.77 -16.41 21.81
C GLU A 259 -16.68 -15.27 21.29
N TYR A 260 -16.34 -14.02 21.59
CA TYR A 260 -17.11 -12.84 21.23
C TYR A 260 -16.40 -11.92 20.25
N HIS A 261 -15.25 -12.33 19.70
CA HIS A 261 -14.32 -11.51 18.93
C HIS A 261 -14.16 -10.09 19.51
N THR A 262 -13.70 -9.99 20.76
CA THR A 262 -13.59 -8.72 21.49
C THR A 262 -12.84 -7.68 20.67
N VAL A 263 -13.49 -6.52 20.51
CA VAL A 263 -12.97 -5.36 19.81
C VAL A 263 -12.44 -4.39 20.84
N THR A 264 -11.18 -4.00 20.72
CA THR A 264 -10.53 -3.03 21.61
C THR A 264 -9.90 -1.91 20.79
N VAL A 265 -10.11 -0.65 21.19
CA VAL A 265 -9.43 0.51 20.61
C VAL A 265 -8.47 1.11 21.62
N TRP A 266 -7.25 1.38 21.15
CA TRP A 266 -6.10 1.79 21.94
C TRP A 266 -5.60 3.17 21.49
N ASP A 267 -5.26 4.01 22.47
CA ASP A 267 -4.25 5.05 22.30
C ASP A 267 -2.90 4.34 22.39
N TRP A 268 -2.38 3.94 21.22
CA TRP A 268 -1.18 3.12 21.15
C TRP A 268 0.05 3.89 21.63
N THR A 269 0.10 5.21 21.39
CA THR A 269 1.18 6.10 21.85
C THR A 269 1.30 6.16 23.37
N ARG A 270 0.15 6.19 24.08
CA ARG A 270 0.09 6.15 25.55
C ARG A 270 -0.03 4.73 26.10
N LYS A 271 0.04 3.69 25.26
CA LYS A 271 -0.20 2.27 25.60
C LYS A 271 -1.49 2.05 26.40
N LYS A 272 -2.53 2.87 26.14
CA LYS A 272 -3.75 2.96 26.95
C LYS A 272 -4.97 2.44 26.18
N LYS A 273 -5.70 1.50 26.77
CA LYS A 273 -7.04 1.11 26.30
C LYS A 273 -8.00 2.30 26.41
N ILE A 274 -8.63 2.67 25.31
CA ILE A 274 -9.67 3.71 25.26
C ILE A 274 -11.03 3.07 25.53
N ALA A 275 -11.39 2.09 24.69
CA ALA A 275 -12.70 1.47 24.66
C ALA A 275 -12.59 -0.02 24.33
N SER A 276 -13.56 -0.81 24.78
CA SER A 276 -13.67 -2.24 24.47
C SER A 276 -15.14 -2.65 24.41
N ALA A 277 -15.47 -3.58 23.50
CA ALA A 277 -16.80 -4.19 23.40
C ALA A 277 -16.69 -5.64 22.91
N ARG A 278 -17.70 -6.45 23.23
CA ARG A 278 -17.91 -7.74 22.56
C ARG A 278 -18.28 -7.47 21.09
N GLY A 279 -17.60 -8.12 20.17
CA GLY A 279 -17.77 -7.97 18.72
C GLY A 279 -18.96 -8.76 18.20
N ASN A 280 -18.70 -9.99 17.77
CA ASN A 280 -19.71 -10.91 17.26
C ASN A 280 -19.32 -12.35 17.63
N MET A 281 -20.28 -13.27 17.72
CA MET A 281 -20.02 -14.70 17.99
C MET A 281 -19.66 -15.50 16.72
N ASP A 282 -19.61 -14.82 15.58
CA ASP A 282 -19.29 -15.37 14.26
C ASP A 282 -17.93 -14.84 13.80
N GLN A 283 -17.07 -15.75 13.30
CA GLN A 283 -15.71 -15.47 12.81
C GLN A 283 -15.58 -14.13 12.08
N VAL A 284 -14.75 -13.24 12.59
CA VAL A 284 -14.30 -12.02 11.90
C VAL A 284 -13.18 -12.40 10.92
N LEU A 285 -13.16 -11.77 9.74
CA LEU A 285 -12.11 -11.94 8.73
C LEU A 285 -11.32 -10.66 8.44
N ALA A 286 -11.92 -9.48 8.61
CA ALA A 286 -11.25 -8.20 8.38
C ALA A 286 -11.78 -7.08 9.29
N VAL A 287 -10.93 -6.08 9.54
CA VAL A 287 -11.25 -4.79 10.17
C VAL A 287 -10.58 -3.67 9.38
N SER A 288 -11.26 -2.53 9.19
CA SER A 288 -10.69 -1.33 8.59
C SER A 288 -11.34 -0.07 9.15
N PHE A 289 -10.54 0.95 9.49
CA PHE A 289 -11.05 2.29 9.78
C PHE A 289 -11.55 2.98 8.51
N SER A 290 -12.50 3.91 8.68
CA SER A 290 -12.89 4.86 7.64
C SER A 290 -11.73 5.83 7.38
N PRO A 291 -11.39 6.13 6.11
CA PRO A 291 -10.40 7.15 5.79
C PRO A 291 -10.91 8.59 6.07
N PHE A 292 -12.22 8.77 6.31
CA PHE A 292 -12.87 10.07 6.48
C PHE A 292 -13.10 10.47 7.95
N ASP A 293 -13.59 9.52 8.77
CA ASP A 293 -13.75 9.66 10.23
C ASP A 293 -12.86 8.66 10.97
N SER A 294 -12.02 9.16 11.88
CA SER A 294 -11.14 8.36 12.72
C SER A 294 -11.84 7.65 13.87
N HIS A 295 -13.10 7.99 14.13
CA HIS A 295 -13.94 7.33 15.12
C HIS A 295 -14.77 6.19 14.52
N GLN A 296 -14.74 5.99 13.19
CA GLN A 296 -15.46 4.93 12.48
C GLN A 296 -14.55 3.80 12.00
N PHE A 297 -14.99 2.57 12.20
CA PHE A 297 -14.41 1.40 11.55
C PHE A 297 -15.47 0.35 11.25
N VAL A 298 -15.15 -0.56 10.32
CA VAL A 298 -16.02 -1.65 9.89
C VAL A 298 -15.30 -2.97 10.06
N MET A 299 -16.04 -3.99 10.48
CA MET A 299 -15.59 -5.38 10.56
C MET A 299 -16.51 -6.27 9.76
N CYS A 300 -15.97 -7.28 9.08
CA CYS A 300 -16.73 -8.27 8.33
C CYS A 300 -16.24 -9.69 8.59
N GLY A 301 -17.07 -10.67 8.25
CA GLY A 301 -16.71 -12.08 8.35
C GLY A 301 -17.88 -13.01 8.07
N LYS A 302 -17.98 -14.11 8.83
CA LYS A 302 -19.03 -15.13 8.70
C LYS A 302 -20.42 -14.51 8.82
N GLN A 303 -21.15 -14.49 7.71
CA GLN A 303 -22.51 -13.96 7.54
C GLN A 303 -22.79 -12.56 8.13
N HIS A 304 -21.76 -11.69 8.26
CA HIS A 304 -21.94 -10.37 8.86
C HIS A 304 -21.01 -9.28 8.30
N VAL A 305 -21.53 -8.05 8.37
CA VAL A 305 -20.78 -6.79 8.41
C VAL A 305 -21.27 -6.04 9.66
N SER A 306 -20.37 -5.35 10.35
CA SER A 306 -20.68 -4.54 11.53
C SER A 306 -19.91 -3.23 11.48
N PHE A 307 -20.64 -2.15 11.75
CA PHE A 307 -20.16 -0.77 11.70
C PHE A 307 -20.00 -0.29 13.13
N TRP A 308 -18.92 0.43 13.42
CA TRP A 308 -18.51 0.77 14.77
C TRP A 308 -18.20 2.26 14.87
N GLN A 309 -18.77 2.92 15.88
CA GLN A 309 -18.47 4.31 16.23
C GLN A 309 -17.84 4.39 17.63
N LEU A 310 -16.75 5.13 17.75
CA LEU A 310 -16.07 5.47 19.01
C LEU A 310 -16.54 6.84 19.52
N GLU A 311 -17.49 6.84 20.45
CA GLU A 311 -18.02 8.04 21.13
C GLU A 311 -17.78 7.95 22.65
N ASP A 312 -17.37 9.04 23.30
CA ASP A 312 -17.18 9.12 24.77
C ASP A 312 -16.37 7.96 25.39
N ASN A 313 -15.34 7.49 24.66
CA ASN A 313 -14.52 6.32 24.99
C ASN A 313 -15.33 5.00 25.11
N LYS A 314 -16.42 4.88 24.36
CA LYS A 314 -17.28 3.69 24.25
C LYS A 314 -17.43 3.31 22.78
N LEU A 315 -17.53 2.01 22.52
CA LEU A 315 -17.83 1.48 21.19
C LEU A 315 -19.33 1.24 21.05
N LYS A 316 -19.94 1.86 20.05
CA LYS A 316 -21.32 1.57 19.61
C LYS A 316 -21.27 0.69 18.36
N GLN A 317 -21.89 -0.48 18.42
CA GLN A 317 -22.03 -1.39 17.28
C GLN A 317 -23.35 -1.15 16.56
N SER A 318 -23.31 -1.06 15.23
CA SER A 318 -24.46 -1.16 14.33
C SER A 318 -24.30 -2.39 13.43
N ARG A 319 -25.29 -3.29 13.43
CA ARG A 319 -25.24 -4.47 12.55
C ARG A 319 -25.61 -4.11 11.12
N GLY A 320 -24.74 -4.47 10.18
CA GLY A 320 -25.02 -4.37 8.75
C GLY A 320 -26.23 -5.23 8.37
N ARG A 321 -27.26 -4.60 7.81
CA ARG A 321 -28.46 -5.25 7.30
C ARG A 321 -28.17 -5.86 5.93
N MET A 322 -27.76 -7.13 5.96
CA MET A 322 -27.70 -7.97 4.77
C MET A 322 -29.04 -8.08 4.06
N SER A 323 -28.99 -8.41 2.77
CA SER A 323 -30.16 -8.63 1.94
C SER A 323 -31.01 -9.82 2.41
N LYS A 324 -32.24 -9.89 1.87
CA LYS A 324 -33.08 -11.10 1.90
C LYS A 324 -32.73 -12.06 0.75
N ASN A 325 -32.21 -11.52 -0.35
CA ASN A 325 -31.99 -12.21 -1.62
C ASN A 325 -30.50 -12.54 -1.87
N HIS A 326 -29.60 -12.13 -0.98
CA HIS A 326 -28.18 -12.48 -1.00
C HIS A 326 -27.64 -12.61 0.43
N ARG A 327 -27.03 -13.74 0.76
CA ARG A 327 -26.56 -14.10 2.11
C ARG A 327 -25.34 -15.03 2.04
N PRO A 328 -24.17 -14.49 1.66
CA PRO A 328 -22.96 -15.29 1.50
C PRO A 328 -22.53 -15.95 2.81
N LYS A 329 -21.77 -17.05 2.72
CA LYS A 329 -21.26 -17.74 3.91
C LYS A 329 -20.27 -16.87 4.69
N TYR A 330 -19.38 -16.18 3.98
CA TYR A 330 -18.47 -15.18 4.57
C TYR A 330 -18.37 -13.93 3.69
N VAL A 331 -18.26 -12.78 4.35
CA VAL A 331 -17.74 -11.55 3.75
C VAL A 331 -16.24 -11.52 4.01
N SER A 332 -15.44 -11.61 2.94
CA SER A 332 -14.02 -11.93 3.00
C SER A 332 -13.09 -10.72 2.95
N CYS A 333 -13.54 -9.58 2.43
CA CYS A 333 -12.72 -8.36 2.38
C CYS A 333 -13.55 -7.07 2.45
N ILE A 334 -12.90 -5.98 2.85
CA ILE A 334 -13.45 -4.62 3.00
C ILE A 334 -12.52 -3.65 2.26
N ALA A 335 -13.08 -2.66 1.58
CA ALA A 335 -12.39 -1.43 1.19
C ALA A 335 -13.33 -0.23 1.37
N PHE A 336 -12.78 0.98 1.49
CA PHE A 336 -13.55 2.22 1.48
C PHE A 336 -13.42 2.91 0.12
N SER A 337 -14.53 3.41 -0.41
CA SER A 337 -14.55 4.24 -1.62
C SER A 337 -13.99 5.63 -1.35
N THR A 338 -13.78 6.42 -2.41
CA THR A 338 -13.47 7.85 -2.33
C THR A 338 -14.61 8.71 -1.77
N ASN A 339 -15.81 8.14 -1.61
CA ASN A 339 -17.06 8.85 -1.31
C ASN A 339 -17.71 8.34 -0.01
N GLY A 340 -16.92 7.86 0.96
CA GLY A 340 -17.44 7.30 2.22
C GLY A 340 -17.94 5.85 2.12
N ASP A 341 -18.61 5.47 1.02
CA ASP A 341 -19.22 4.15 0.85
C ASP A 341 -18.25 3.00 1.15
N VAL A 342 -18.73 1.99 1.88
CA VAL A 342 -17.99 0.77 2.18
C VAL A 342 -18.26 -0.27 1.10
N ILE A 343 -17.20 -0.87 0.58
CA ILE A 343 -17.25 -1.91 -0.45
C ILE A 343 -16.79 -3.22 0.18
N THR A 344 -17.58 -4.29 0.02
CA THR A 344 -17.27 -5.60 0.61
C THR A 344 -17.35 -6.73 -0.41
N GLY A 345 -16.35 -7.59 -0.45
CA GLY A 345 -16.32 -8.79 -1.28
C GLY A 345 -16.67 -10.03 -0.48
N ASP A 346 -17.29 -11.03 -1.11
CA ASP A 346 -17.78 -12.22 -0.42
C ASP A 346 -17.40 -13.56 -1.08
N THR A 347 -17.75 -14.67 -0.41
CA THR A 347 -17.43 -16.04 -0.85
C THR A 347 -18.11 -16.47 -2.14
N ASP A 348 -19.21 -15.82 -2.49
CA ASP A 348 -20.15 -16.24 -3.52
C ASP A 348 -19.82 -15.57 -4.86
N GLY A 349 -18.86 -14.63 -4.86
CA GLY A 349 -18.35 -13.93 -6.02
C GLY A 349 -18.92 -12.51 -6.19
N ALA A 350 -19.65 -11.98 -5.20
CA ALA A 350 -20.23 -10.67 -5.27
C ALA A 350 -19.34 -9.56 -4.69
N ILE A 351 -19.58 -8.33 -5.15
CA ILE A 351 -19.11 -7.08 -4.57
C ILE A 351 -20.34 -6.29 -4.15
N CYS A 352 -20.52 -6.09 -2.85
CA CYS A 352 -21.61 -5.31 -2.27
C CYS A 352 -21.15 -3.90 -1.87
N ILE A 353 -22.07 -2.93 -1.93
CA ILE A 353 -21.85 -1.56 -1.46
C ILE A 353 -22.79 -1.24 -0.31
N TRP A 354 -22.25 -0.58 0.70
CA TRP A 354 -22.96 -0.02 1.84
C TRP A 354 -22.74 1.50 1.80
N PRO A 355 -23.75 2.31 1.45
CA PRO A 355 -23.60 3.76 1.40
C PRO A 355 -23.18 4.33 2.77
N GLU A 356 -22.39 5.40 2.80
CA GLU A 356 -21.84 5.96 4.05
C GLU A 356 -22.91 6.20 5.13
N GLU A 357 -24.02 6.83 4.74
CA GLU A 357 -25.19 7.12 5.61
C GLU A 357 -26.09 5.89 5.89
N SER A 358 -25.68 4.68 5.51
CA SER A 358 -26.55 3.49 5.46
C SER A 358 -25.87 2.18 5.88
N ASN A 359 -26.22 1.71 7.08
CA ASN A 359 -25.97 0.34 7.54
C ASN A 359 -26.77 -0.75 6.78
N GLN A 360 -27.34 -0.45 5.61
CA GLN A 360 -28.13 -1.34 4.75
C GLN A 360 -27.45 -1.47 3.39
N VAL A 361 -27.21 -2.70 2.95
CA VAL A 361 -26.59 -2.98 1.65
C VAL A 361 -27.50 -2.52 0.50
N ALA A 362 -26.90 -1.86 -0.49
CA ALA A 362 -27.53 -1.41 -1.73
C ALA A 362 -27.10 -2.34 -2.88
N GLU A 363 -27.88 -3.41 -3.12
CA GLU A 363 -27.53 -4.45 -4.10
C GLU A 363 -27.41 -3.89 -5.53
N GLU A 364 -28.23 -2.91 -5.87
CA GLU A 364 -28.32 -2.26 -7.18
C GLU A 364 -27.09 -1.40 -7.53
N LEU A 365 -26.27 -1.07 -6.53
CA LEU A 365 -25.00 -0.35 -6.71
C LEU A 365 -23.81 -1.30 -6.84
N GLY A 366 -23.95 -2.54 -6.35
CA GLY A 366 -22.93 -3.59 -6.39
C GLY A 366 -22.98 -4.47 -7.66
N VAL A 367 -22.25 -5.59 -7.61
CA VAL A 367 -22.16 -6.58 -8.69
C VAL A 367 -22.23 -7.99 -8.09
N ARG A 368 -23.32 -8.73 -8.36
CA ARG A 368 -23.52 -10.09 -7.81
C ARG A 368 -22.57 -11.15 -8.36
N ASN A 369 -22.21 -11.06 -9.64
CA ASN A 369 -21.35 -12.04 -10.32
C ASN A 369 -20.06 -11.34 -10.76
N ALA A 370 -19.30 -10.78 -9.82
CA ALA A 370 -18.03 -10.09 -10.13
C ALA A 370 -16.91 -11.09 -10.45
N HIS A 371 -16.94 -12.25 -9.79
CA HIS A 371 -16.11 -13.43 -10.03
C HIS A 371 -16.99 -14.70 -9.92
N SER A 372 -16.57 -15.82 -10.50
CA SER A 372 -17.26 -17.12 -10.38
C SER A 372 -16.93 -17.87 -9.08
N GLY A 373 -16.41 -17.16 -8.09
CA GLY A 373 -15.92 -17.68 -6.81
C GLY A 373 -15.40 -16.53 -5.94
N SER A 374 -14.95 -16.85 -4.73
CA SER A 374 -14.73 -15.90 -3.64
C SER A 374 -13.87 -14.68 -4.00
N VAL A 375 -14.33 -13.48 -3.60
CA VAL A 375 -13.58 -12.22 -3.68
C VAL A 375 -12.75 -12.06 -2.41
N TYR A 376 -11.46 -12.36 -2.47
CA TYR A 376 -10.56 -12.26 -1.30
C TYR A 376 -9.85 -10.91 -1.17
N ALA A 377 -9.77 -10.13 -2.26
CA ALA A 377 -9.13 -8.82 -2.25
C ALA A 377 -10.02 -7.75 -2.89
N LEU A 378 -10.06 -6.58 -2.25
CA LEU A 378 -10.58 -5.34 -2.81
C LEU A 378 -9.55 -4.24 -2.59
N LEU A 379 -9.35 -3.39 -3.58
CA LEU A 379 -8.42 -2.27 -3.55
C LEU A 379 -9.03 -1.10 -4.33
N VAL A 380 -9.23 0.04 -3.67
CA VAL A 380 -9.70 1.27 -4.32
C VAL A 380 -8.51 2.12 -4.71
N LEU A 381 -8.44 2.51 -5.98
CA LEU A 381 -7.38 3.37 -6.51
C LEU A 381 -7.66 4.85 -6.20
N PRO A 382 -6.64 5.73 -6.24
CA PRO A 382 -6.81 7.17 -6.02
C PRO A 382 -7.80 7.87 -6.98
N ASN A 383 -8.09 7.28 -8.14
CA ASN A 383 -9.10 7.76 -9.09
C ASN A 383 -10.51 7.16 -8.87
N GLY A 384 -10.74 6.44 -7.76
CA GLY A 384 -12.02 5.83 -7.42
C GLY A 384 -12.34 4.51 -8.15
N VAL A 385 -11.51 4.06 -9.09
CA VAL A 385 -11.66 2.73 -9.71
C VAL A 385 -11.37 1.65 -8.67
N VAL A 386 -12.23 0.63 -8.62
CA VAL A 386 -12.08 -0.51 -7.70
C VAL A 386 -11.43 -1.66 -8.45
N LEU A 387 -10.43 -2.28 -7.86
CA LEU A 387 -9.87 -3.57 -8.28
C LEU A 387 -10.39 -4.67 -7.34
N SER A 388 -10.78 -5.82 -7.90
CA SER A 388 -11.16 -7.00 -7.11
C SER A 388 -10.40 -8.25 -7.53
N GLY A 389 -9.87 -8.99 -6.56
CA GLY A 389 -9.12 -10.23 -6.74
C GLY A 389 -9.99 -11.47 -6.54
N GLY A 390 -10.10 -12.29 -7.59
CA GLY A 390 -10.80 -13.56 -7.58
C GLY A 390 -9.94 -14.69 -7.04
N GLY A 391 -10.31 -15.22 -5.88
CA GLY A 391 -9.66 -16.37 -5.25
C GLY A 391 -9.94 -17.70 -5.95
N GLY A 392 -11.02 -17.79 -6.72
CA GLY A 392 -11.39 -18.99 -7.50
C GLY A 392 -11.03 -18.94 -8.99
N GLU A 393 -10.89 -17.75 -9.58
CA GLU A 393 -10.62 -17.59 -11.03
C GLU A 393 -9.15 -17.27 -11.36
N SER A 394 -8.32 -16.96 -10.36
CA SER A 394 -6.95 -16.42 -10.58
C SER A 394 -6.96 -15.15 -11.46
N THR A 395 -7.87 -14.21 -11.20
CA THR A 395 -7.95 -12.92 -11.93
C THR A 395 -8.03 -11.70 -11.03
N VAL A 396 -7.63 -10.54 -11.57
CA VAL A 396 -7.96 -9.22 -11.03
C VAL A 396 -8.84 -8.50 -12.04
N ARG A 397 -10.00 -7.98 -11.60
CA ARG A 397 -10.95 -7.22 -12.44
C ARG A 397 -11.07 -5.78 -11.98
N ALA A 398 -11.20 -4.85 -12.92
CA ALA A 398 -11.37 -3.42 -12.65
C ALA A 398 -12.83 -2.95 -12.86
N TRP A 399 -13.32 -2.10 -11.96
CA TRP A 399 -14.69 -1.61 -11.90
C TRP A 399 -14.69 -0.09 -11.77
N SER A 400 -15.19 0.63 -12.79
CA SER A 400 -15.31 2.09 -12.73
C SER A 400 -16.49 2.47 -11.82
N ARG A 401 -16.29 3.52 -11.01
CA ARG A 401 -17.27 4.02 -10.03
C ARG A 401 -18.16 5.07 -10.68
N GLY A 402 -19.19 4.60 -11.39
CA GLY A 402 -20.40 5.40 -11.63
C GLY A 402 -21.28 5.44 -10.37
N PRO A 403 -22.57 5.82 -10.48
CA PRO A 403 -23.55 5.70 -9.39
C PRO A 403 -23.63 4.28 -8.82
N LYS A 404 -23.50 3.28 -9.70
CA LYS A 404 -23.20 1.87 -9.40
C LYS A 404 -21.79 1.52 -9.88
N LEU A 405 -21.23 0.41 -9.41
CA LEU A 405 -20.04 -0.19 -10.03
C LEU A 405 -20.37 -0.71 -11.43
N VAL A 406 -19.49 -0.41 -12.39
CA VAL A 406 -19.62 -0.85 -13.78
C VAL A 406 -18.34 -1.60 -14.17
N PRO A 407 -18.42 -2.82 -14.75
CA PRO A 407 -17.23 -3.49 -15.26
C PRO A 407 -16.56 -2.64 -16.32
N THR A 408 -15.26 -2.43 -16.19
CA THR A 408 -14.43 -1.84 -17.26
C THR A 408 -14.28 -2.77 -18.47
N ASN A 409 -14.69 -4.04 -18.30
CA ASN A 409 -14.35 -5.19 -19.15
C ASN A 409 -12.84 -5.46 -19.26
N VAL A 410 -12.03 -4.87 -18.38
CA VAL A 410 -10.61 -5.15 -18.24
C VAL A 410 -10.36 -6.11 -17.09
N GLU A 411 -9.76 -7.25 -17.43
CA GLU A 411 -9.32 -8.26 -16.49
C GLU A 411 -7.85 -8.63 -16.74
N LEU A 412 -7.12 -8.81 -15.65
CA LEU A 412 -5.78 -9.35 -15.59
C LEU A 412 -5.90 -10.82 -15.20
N LYS A 413 -5.48 -11.74 -16.07
CA LYS A 413 -5.43 -13.17 -15.79
C LYS A 413 -4.03 -13.56 -15.35
N MET A 414 -3.92 -14.23 -14.21
CA MET A 414 -2.64 -14.81 -13.78
C MET A 414 -2.26 -15.99 -14.70
N PRO A 415 -0.96 -16.38 -14.76
CA PRO A 415 -0.53 -17.59 -15.45
C PRO A 415 -1.26 -18.87 -14.97
N ARG A 416 -1.33 -19.91 -15.82
CA ARG A 416 -2.11 -21.14 -15.54
C ARG A 416 -1.58 -21.99 -14.39
N ASP A 417 -0.34 -21.75 -14.00
CA ASP A 417 0.38 -22.32 -12.85
C ASP A 417 0.15 -21.56 -11.54
N VAL A 418 -0.49 -20.38 -11.59
CA VAL A 418 -0.68 -19.49 -10.43
C VAL A 418 -2.09 -19.61 -9.86
N SER A 419 -2.17 -19.75 -8.54
CA SER A 419 -3.45 -19.91 -7.85
C SER A 419 -4.16 -18.57 -7.58
N GLY A 420 -5.29 -18.63 -6.87
CA GLY A 420 -6.17 -17.49 -6.64
C GLY A 420 -5.48 -16.25 -6.07
N VAL A 421 -6.02 -15.07 -6.43
CA VAL A 421 -5.58 -13.81 -5.85
C VAL A 421 -6.02 -13.75 -4.40
N ARG A 422 -5.08 -13.48 -3.48
CA ARG A 422 -5.31 -13.42 -2.03
C ARG A 422 -5.28 -11.99 -1.49
N CYS A 423 -4.42 -11.13 -2.01
CA CYS A 423 -4.33 -9.72 -1.63
C CYS A 423 -3.88 -8.83 -2.80
N LEU A 424 -4.17 -7.53 -2.70
CA LEU A 424 -3.79 -6.50 -3.66
C LEU A 424 -3.26 -5.27 -2.91
N ALA A 425 -2.14 -4.70 -3.37
CA ALA A 425 -1.55 -3.49 -2.78
C ALA A 425 -0.95 -2.57 -3.86
N LEU A 426 -0.95 -1.25 -3.61
CA LEU A 426 -0.28 -0.27 -4.47
C LEU A 426 1.14 0.00 -3.99
N GLY A 427 2.06 0.28 -4.91
CA GLY A 427 3.31 0.96 -4.58
C GLY A 427 3.04 2.40 -4.11
N ASN A 428 3.69 2.83 -3.04
CA ASN A 428 3.39 4.10 -2.37
C ASN A 428 3.98 5.35 -3.04
N ALA A 429 5.05 5.23 -3.83
CA ALA A 429 5.71 6.39 -4.47
C ALA A 429 4.80 7.03 -5.55
N ASP A 430 4.55 6.31 -6.65
CA ASP A 430 3.81 6.84 -7.81
C ASP A 430 2.39 6.25 -7.98
N HIS A 431 2.02 5.24 -7.18
CA HIS A 431 0.85 4.36 -7.39
C HIS A 431 0.81 3.59 -8.74
N GLN A 432 1.83 3.71 -9.59
CA GLN A 432 1.92 3.07 -10.92
C GLN A 432 2.22 1.55 -10.86
N GLN A 433 2.33 0.95 -9.68
CA GLN A 433 2.61 -0.49 -9.52
C GLN A 433 1.56 -1.14 -8.64
N LEU A 434 0.99 -2.25 -9.12
CA LEU A 434 0.11 -3.15 -8.40
C LEU A 434 0.90 -4.39 -7.99
N TYR A 435 0.91 -4.68 -6.69
CA TYR A 435 1.41 -5.92 -6.12
C TYR A 435 0.24 -6.87 -5.84
N ILE A 436 0.44 -8.14 -6.18
CA ILE A 436 -0.57 -9.20 -6.12
C ILE A 436 0.03 -10.36 -5.35
N GLY A 437 -0.49 -10.64 -4.16
CA GLY A 437 -0.16 -11.85 -3.40
C GLY A 437 -1.18 -12.95 -3.68
N THR A 438 -0.70 -14.17 -3.88
CA THR A 438 -1.53 -15.32 -4.31
C THR A 438 -1.62 -16.38 -3.21
N VAL A 439 -2.58 -17.31 -3.32
CA VAL A 439 -2.79 -18.38 -2.34
C VAL A 439 -1.62 -19.39 -2.30
N ASP A 440 -0.82 -19.46 -3.36
CA ASP A 440 0.42 -20.25 -3.49
C ASP A 440 1.66 -19.53 -2.91
N ASN A 441 1.47 -18.50 -2.08
CA ASN A 441 2.51 -17.71 -1.41
C ASN A 441 3.56 -17.10 -2.36
N ASN A 442 3.11 -16.73 -3.57
CA ASN A 442 3.91 -16.00 -4.54
C ASN A 442 3.48 -14.53 -4.55
N ILE A 443 4.46 -13.63 -4.73
CA ILE A 443 4.21 -12.20 -4.93
C ILE A 443 4.55 -11.85 -6.37
N TRP A 444 3.60 -11.23 -7.06
CA TRP A 444 3.72 -10.73 -8.41
C TRP A 444 3.56 -9.21 -8.43
N CYS A 445 4.15 -8.54 -9.43
CA CYS A 445 3.78 -7.17 -9.77
C CYS A 445 3.33 -7.02 -11.22
N THR A 446 2.56 -5.97 -11.46
CA THR A 446 2.30 -5.38 -12.78
C THR A 446 2.21 -3.87 -12.64
N SER A 447 2.56 -3.15 -13.70
CA SER A 447 2.30 -1.71 -13.76
C SER A 447 0.83 -1.40 -14.03
N LEU A 448 0.38 -0.25 -13.54
CA LEU A 448 -0.93 0.34 -13.74
C LEU A 448 -0.83 1.60 -14.64
N ALA A 449 -1.89 1.90 -15.36
CA ALA A 449 -2.09 3.19 -16.02
C ALA A 449 -2.94 4.10 -15.12
N VAL A 450 -2.32 4.68 -14.08
CA VAL A 450 -3.06 5.51 -13.10
C VAL A 450 -3.64 6.75 -13.78
N GLY A 451 -4.90 7.07 -13.47
CA GLY A 451 -5.67 8.14 -14.12
C GLY A 451 -6.56 7.65 -15.27
N SER A 452 -6.40 6.41 -15.73
CA SER A 452 -7.35 5.75 -16.64
C SER A 452 -8.54 5.14 -15.89
N ASP A 453 -9.75 5.23 -16.45
CA ASP A 453 -10.91 4.40 -16.06
C ASP A 453 -10.61 2.90 -16.19
N SER A 454 -9.66 2.54 -17.07
CA SER A 454 -9.10 1.20 -17.24
C SER A 454 -7.63 1.20 -16.79
N PRO A 455 -7.36 1.07 -15.47
CA PRO A 455 -6.02 1.20 -14.91
C PRO A 455 -5.18 -0.07 -15.07
N LEU A 456 -5.80 -1.23 -15.25
CA LEU A 456 -5.13 -2.46 -15.69
C LEU A 456 -4.81 -2.31 -17.18
N VAL A 457 -3.58 -2.61 -17.61
CA VAL A 457 -3.12 -2.38 -19.01
C VAL A 457 -3.56 -3.53 -19.96
N GLY A 458 -4.78 -4.04 -19.77
CA GLY A 458 -5.35 -5.16 -20.52
C GLY A 458 -4.62 -6.49 -20.33
N ALA A 459 -4.99 -7.48 -21.14
CA ALA A 459 -4.37 -8.80 -21.17
C ALA A 459 -2.90 -8.81 -21.69
N GLY A 460 -2.36 -7.64 -22.06
CA GLY A 460 -0.93 -7.46 -22.39
C GLY A 460 -0.06 -7.03 -21.21
N ALA A 461 -0.64 -6.83 -20.02
CA ALA A 461 0.08 -6.43 -18.81
C ALA A 461 1.11 -7.52 -18.40
N LYS A 462 2.40 -7.17 -18.43
CA LYS A 462 3.48 -8.09 -18.10
C LYS A 462 3.60 -8.30 -16.59
N LEU A 463 3.04 -9.40 -16.11
CA LEU A 463 3.27 -9.90 -14.76
C LEU A 463 4.74 -10.32 -14.56
N VAL A 464 5.32 -9.91 -13.43
CA VAL A 464 6.67 -10.32 -13.00
C VAL A 464 6.58 -10.98 -11.64
N LYS A 465 7.11 -12.20 -11.51
CA LYS A 465 7.24 -12.89 -10.22
C LYS A 465 8.38 -12.26 -9.44
N ILE A 466 8.06 -11.67 -8.30
CA ILE A 466 9.02 -11.01 -7.40
C ILE A 466 9.57 -11.99 -6.37
N MET A 467 8.70 -12.85 -5.83
CA MET A 467 9.03 -13.70 -4.68
C MET A 467 8.31 -15.04 -4.73
N GLU A 468 8.99 -16.05 -4.18
CA GLU A 468 8.46 -17.36 -3.84
C GLU A 468 8.82 -17.68 -2.38
N VAL A 469 7.81 -17.87 -1.52
CA VAL A 469 8.06 -18.24 -0.11
C VAL A 469 8.36 -19.73 -0.03
N SER A 470 9.59 -20.10 -0.37
CA SER A 470 10.11 -21.46 -0.10
C SER A 470 10.21 -21.69 1.41
N ASN A 471 10.03 -22.94 1.85
CA ASN A 471 9.92 -23.31 3.27
C ASN A 471 11.22 -23.12 4.12
N GLN A 472 12.27 -22.50 3.58
CA GLN A 472 13.59 -22.40 4.23
C GLN A 472 13.64 -21.49 5.46
N VAL A 473 12.72 -20.54 5.62
CA VAL A 473 12.71 -19.58 6.75
C VAL A 473 12.70 -20.27 8.13
N LYS A 474 12.16 -21.51 8.22
CA LYS A 474 12.15 -22.30 9.46
C LYS A 474 13.52 -22.85 9.89
N LEU A 475 14.55 -22.83 9.05
CA LEU A 475 15.86 -23.39 9.37
C LEU A 475 16.73 -22.40 10.16
N GLN A 476 16.79 -21.12 9.75
CA GLN A 476 17.66 -20.12 10.39
C GLN A 476 17.28 -19.85 11.86
N ALA A 477 16.00 -19.95 12.22
CA ALA A 477 15.55 -19.81 13.61
C ALA A 477 16.02 -20.94 14.55
N HIS A 478 16.51 -22.07 14.01
CA HIS A 478 17.05 -23.17 14.81
C HIS A 478 18.58 -23.16 14.95
N GLU A 479 19.30 -22.39 14.12
CA GLU A 479 20.76 -22.28 14.21
C GLU A 479 21.19 -21.26 15.28
N SER A 480 20.36 -20.25 15.56
CA SER A 480 20.60 -19.23 16.60
C SER A 480 20.33 -19.68 18.04
N SER A 481 20.06 -20.96 18.29
CA SER A 481 19.84 -21.54 19.64
C SER A 481 20.87 -22.61 20.06
N ASN A 482 22.01 -22.68 19.35
CA ASN A 482 23.11 -23.61 19.64
C ASN A 482 24.49 -22.90 19.74
N VAL A 483 24.56 -21.80 20.50
CA VAL A 483 25.80 -21.12 20.92
C VAL A 483 25.70 -20.72 22.39
#